data_AF-A0A183INP3-F1
#
_entry.id   AF-A0A183INP3-F1
#
_cell.length_a   1.000
_cell.length_b   1.000
_cell.length_c   1.000
_cell.angle_alpha   90.00
_cell.angle_beta   90.00
_cell.angle_gamma   90.00
#
_symmetry.space_group_name_H-M   'P 1'
#
loop_
_entity.id
_entity.type
_entity.pdbx_description
1 polymer ?
#
loop_
_entity_poly.entity_id
_entity_poly.type
_entity_poly.pdbx_seq_one_letter_code
_entity_poly.pdbx_strand_id
1 'polypeptide(L)'
;MFSAMPISVNRQLGESAYKPVRVLLLRLDSNKTLRIVQVYAPTTASDDDEVEEFYAELESTLTIKSIYTRVMGDINAKLGQGGKAGEKHIGRFGIGKRTNRSERMVSMTESDKLFVGSTWFRKKVGRRWTWITPNAVAKNEIDYNLVDRQCILKP
;
A
#
# COMPACT_ATOMS: atom_id res chain seq x y z
N MET A 1 -31.89 -18.29 -4.17
CA MET A 1 -32.14 -17.55 -2.92
C MET A 1 -30.78 -17.06 -2.41
N PHE A 2 -30.36 -15.85 -2.80
CA PHE A 2 -29.08 -15.29 -2.37
C PHE A 2 -29.28 -14.62 -1.00
N SER A 3 -28.85 -15.30 0.06
CA SER A 3 -28.77 -14.71 1.40
C SER A 3 -27.67 -13.65 1.39
N ALA A 4 -28.02 -12.39 1.62
CA ALA A 4 -27.05 -11.34 1.94
C ALA A 4 -26.32 -11.75 3.23
N MET A 5 -25.06 -12.16 3.11
CA MET A 5 -24.24 -12.46 4.28
C MET A 5 -23.81 -11.16 4.96
N PRO A 6 -23.87 -11.08 6.30
CA PRO A 6 -23.53 -9.85 7.01
C PRO A 6 -22.05 -9.52 6.82
N ILE A 7 -21.78 -8.34 6.27
CA ILE A 7 -20.45 -7.72 6.30
C ILE A 7 -20.14 -7.45 7.78
N SER A 8 -19.27 -8.27 8.35
CA SER A 8 -18.77 -8.04 9.71
C SER A 8 -17.67 -6.98 9.63
N VAL A 9 -18.05 -5.71 9.68
CA VAL A 9 -17.08 -4.61 9.88
C VAL A 9 -16.68 -4.65 11.35
N ASN A 10 -15.48 -5.12 11.65
CA ASN A 10 -14.92 -5.02 12.99
C ASN A 10 -14.52 -3.56 13.22
N ARG A 11 -15.49 -2.73 13.59
CA ARG A 11 -15.34 -1.29 13.77
C ARG A 11 -14.73 -1.07 15.15
N GLN A 12 -13.40 -0.96 15.24
CA GLN A 12 -12.76 -0.37 16.41
C GLN A 12 -13.05 1.14 16.41
N LEU A 13 -14.23 1.54 16.90
CA LEU A 13 -14.55 2.92 17.22
C LEU A 13 -13.95 3.27 18.59
N GLY A 14 -12.68 3.65 18.58
CA GLY A 14 -12.15 4.60 19.56
C GLY A 14 -12.30 6.01 19.01
N GLU A 15 -12.34 7.01 19.90
CA GLU A 15 -12.46 8.45 19.62
C GLU A 15 -11.63 8.94 18.42
N SER A 16 -12.05 10.07 17.85
CA SER A 16 -11.52 10.74 16.65
C SER A 16 -10.05 11.18 16.78
N ALA A 17 -9.14 10.22 16.92
CA ALA A 17 -7.72 10.36 16.71
C ALA A 17 -7.40 10.04 15.25
N TYR A 18 -6.52 10.83 14.65
CA TYR A 18 -5.90 10.49 13.36
C TYR A 18 -5.28 9.09 13.46
N LYS A 19 -5.69 8.19 12.56
CA LYS A 19 -5.17 6.81 12.48
C LYS A 19 -4.60 6.58 11.09
N PRO A 20 -3.28 6.46 10.94
CA PRO A 20 -2.62 6.35 9.65
C PRO A 20 -2.81 4.94 9.05
N VAL A 21 -3.06 3.91 9.85
CA VAL A 21 -3.37 2.56 9.38
C VAL A 21 -4.79 2.16 9.76
N ARG A 22 -5.53 1.59 8.80
CA ARG A 22 -6.90 1.07 9.02
C ARG A 22 -7.05 -0.28 8.35
N VAL A 23 -7.65 -1.23 9.06
CA VAL A 23 -7.83 -2.60 8.57
C VAL A 23 -9.30 -2.91 8.36
N LEU A 24 -9.62 -3.45 7.19
CA LEU A 24 -10.91 -4.04 6.87
C LEU A 24 -10.71 -5.51 6.53
N LEU A 25 -11.33 -6.39 7.32
CA LEU A 25 -11.38 -7.83 7.05
C LEU A 25 -12.73 -8.17 6.44
N LEU A 26 -12.70 -8.71 5.22
CA LEU A 26 -13.86 -9.14 4.47
C LEU A 26 -13.85 -10.66 4.35
N ARG A 27 -14.99 -11.29 4.60
CA ARG A 27 -15.22 -12.68 4.21
C ARG A 27 -15.87 -12.68 2.83
N LEU A 28 -15.16 -13.18 1.83
CA LEU A 28 -15.65 -13.26 0.45
C LEU A 28 -16.53 -14.49 0.24
N ASP A 29 -16.18 -15.59 0.90
CA ASP A 29 -16.90 -16.87 0.89
C ASP A 29 -16.52 -17.65 2.17
N SER A 30 -17.16 -18.79 2.42
CA SER A 30 -16.90 -19.73 3.52
C SER A 30 -15.42 -19.93 3.84
N ASN A 31 -14.58 -20.07 2.81
CA ASN A 31 -13.15 -20.37 2.94
C ASN A 31 -12.22 -19.26 2.38
N LYS A 32 -12.75 -18.07 2.09
CA LYS A 32 -11.96 -16.97 1.50
C LYS A 32 -12.13 -15.69 2.28
N THR A 33 -11.02 -15.19 2.81
CA THR A 33 -10.94 -13.89 3.47
C THR A 33 -10.04 -12.94 2.69
N LEU A 34 -10.39 -11.65 2.71
CA LEU A 34 -9.62 -10.56 2.14
C LEU A 34 -9.37 -9.53 3.25
N ARG A 35 -8.10 -9.22 3.47
CA ARG A 35 -7.66 -8.11 4.31
C ARG A 35 -7.31 -6.94 3.42
N ILE A 36 -7.96 -5.81 3.66
CA ILE A 36 -7.61 -4.53 3.06
C ILE A 36 -7.03 -3.67 4.16
N VAL A 37 -5.78 -3.25 4.00
CA VAL A 37 -5.11 -2.29 4.87
C VAL A 37 -5.05 -0.97 4.12
N GLN A 38 -5.81 0.02 4.60
CA GLN A 38 -5.73 1.38 4.09
C GLN A 38 -4.66 2.13 4.89
N VAL A 39 -3.74 2.79 4.19
CA VAL A 39 -2.65 3.56 4.81
C VAL A 39 -2.69 5.02 4.38
N TYR A 40 -2.23 5.87 5.28
CA TYR A 40 -1.85 7.26 5.03
C TYR A 40 -0.57 7.52 5.83
N ALA A 41 0.57 7.37 5.15
CA ALA A 41 1.88 7.44 5.79
C ALA A 41 2.24 8.86 6.23
N PRO A 42 3.08 9.02 7.27
CA PRO A 42 3.57 10.32 7.71
C PRO A 42 4.22 11.12 6.56
N THR A 43 4.11 12.44 6.62
CA THR A 43 4.60 13.32 5.55
C THR A 43 6.10 13.54 5.67
N THR A 44 6.70 14.30 4.74
CA THR A 44 8.11 14.62 4.84
C THR A 44 8.51 15.45 6.07
N ALA A 45 7.54 16.14 6.66
CA ALA A 45 7.72 16.99 7.83
C ALA A 45 7.52 16.25 9.17
N SER A 46 7.03 15.02 9.14
CA SER A 46 6.93 14.15 10.32
C SER A 46 8.31 13.75 10.82
N ASP A 47 8.42 13.60 12.14
CA ASP A 47 9.62 13.09 12.78
C ASP A 47 9.81 11.59 12.54
N ASP A 48 10.97 11.08 12.93
CA ASP A 48 11.33 9.68 12.70
C ASP A 48 10.50 8.74 13.59
N ASP A 49 10.10 9.18 14.80
CA ASP A 49 9.29 8.37 15.72
C ASP A 49 7.89 8.09 15.16
N GLU A 50 7.23 9.09 14.57
CA GLU A 50 5.96 8.93 13.86
C GLU A 50 6.09 7.94 12.67
N VAL A 51 7.22 7.98 11.96
CA VAL A 51 7.49 7.07 10.84
C VAL A 51 7.70 5.63 11.34
N GLU A 52 8.46 5.44 12.42
CA GLU A 52 8.67 4.13 13.01
C GLU A 52 7.36 3.54 13.56
N GLU A 53 6.55 4.33 14.26
CA GLU A 53 5.24 3.91 14.77
C GLU A 53 4.31 3.48 13.63
N PHE A 54 4.26 4.25 12.54
CA PHE A 54 3.49 3.90 11.35
C PHE A 54 3.88 2.55 10.75
N TYR A 55 5.18 2.29 10.57
CA TYR A 55 5.64 1.03 10.01
C TYR A 55 5.41 -0.14 10.98
N ALA A 56 5.62 0.06 12.28
CA ALA A 56 5.34 -0.95 13.30
C ALA A 56 3.83 -1.31 13.32
N GLU A 57 2.95 -0.31 13.26
CA GLU A 57 1.50 -0.54 13.17
C GLU A 57 1.17 -1.30 11.88
N LEU A 58 1.67 -0.86 10.72
CA LEU A 58 1.43 -1.51 9.44
C LEU A 58 1.88 -2.98 9.44
N GLU A 59 3.10 -3.27 9.87
CA GLU A 59 3.63 -4.63 9.98
C GLU A 59 2.80 -5.50 10.93
N SER A 60 2.35 -4.93 12.07
CA SER A 60 1.45 -5.63 12.98
C SER A 60 0.15 -6.04 12.29
N THR A 61 -0.41 -5.18 11.43
CA THR A 61 -1.62 -5.51 10.68
C THR A 61 -1.40 -6.63 9.69
N LEU A 62 -0.18 -6.79 9.16
CA LEU A 62 0.23 -7.83 8.20
C LEU A 62 0.33 -9.23 8.84
N THR A 63 0.42 -9.32 10.18
CA THR A 63 0.38 -10.60 10.92
C THR A 63 -1.01 -11.24 10.97
N ILE A 64 -2.08 -10.47 10.76
CA ILE A 64 -3.47 -10.95 10.80
C ILE A 64 -3.73 -11.98 9.67
N LYS A 65 -4.18 -13.19 9.99
CA LYS A 65 -4.37 -14.22 8.96
C LYS A 65 -5.50 -13.86 7.98
N SER A 66 -5.19 -13.85 6.68
CA SER A 66 -6.14 -13.71 5.59
C SER A 66 -5.68 -14.49 4.36
N ILE A 67 -6.61 -14.99 3.55
CA ILE A 67 -6.27 -15.71 2.31
C ILE A 67 -5.70 -14.76 1.25
N TYR A 68 -6.22 -13.54 1.20
CA TYR A 68 -5.75 -12.46 0.35
C TYR A 68 -5.45 -11.22 1.18
N THR A 69 -4.40 -10.50 0.82
CA THR A 69 -4.01 -9.23 1.43
C THR A 69 -3.82 -8.17 0.37
N ARG A 70 -4.41 -7.00 0.62
CA ARG A 70 -4.17 -5.78 -0.13
C ARG A 70 -3.80 -4.66 0.83
N VAL A 71 -2.70 -3.98 0.57
CA VAL A 71 -2.36 -2.69 1.21
C VAL A 71 -2.57 -1.60 0.18
N MET A 72 -3.24 -0.51 0.54
CA MET A 72 -3.48 0.59 -0.40
C MET A 72 -3.57 1.94 0.28
N GLY A 73 -3.24 2.99 -0.46
CA GLY A 73 -3.33 4.36 0.02
C GLY A 73 -2.04 5.13 -0.21
N ASP A 74 -1.94 6.26 0.46
CA ASP A 74 -0.82 7.20 0.35
C ASP A 74 0.33 6.73 1.24
N ILE A 75 1.47 6.40 0.63
CA ILE A 75 2.67 5.96 1.34
C ILE A 75 3.69 7.12 1.46
N ASN A 76 3.42 8.28 0.86
CA ASN A 76 4.32 9.43 0.88
C ASN A 76 5.77 9.11 0.45
N ALA A 77 5.95 8.07 -0.38
CA ALA A 77 7.24 7.58 -0.84
C ALA A 77 7.28 7.43 -2.37
N LYS A 78 8.47 7.55 -2.97
CA LYS A 78 8.65 7.41 -4.43
C LYS A 78 9.57 6.24 -4.72
N LEU A 79 9.06 5.17 -5.33
CA LEU A 79 9.88 3.97 -5.62
C LEU A 79 10.89 4.19 -6.76
N GLY A 80 10.62 5.16 -7.63
CA GLY A 80 11.43 5.46 -8.80
C GLY A 80 11.17 4.51 -9.99
N GLN A 81 11.86 4.79 -11.09
CA GLN A 81 11.80 3.96 -12.29
C GLN A 81 12.82 2.82 -12.23
N GLY A 82 12.43 1.62 -12.70
CA GLY A 82 13.32 0.46 -12.80
C GLY A 82 13.72 -0.07 -11.42
N GLY A 83 12.94 -1.03 -10.89
CA GLY A 83 13.33 -1.78 -9.69
C GLY A 83 14.79 -2.23 -9.74
N LYS A 84 15.46 -2.24 -8.59
CA LYS A 84 16.88 -2.61 -8.50
C LYS A 84 17.06 -4.11 -8.76
N ALA A 85 18.27 -4.49 -9.17
CA ALA A 85 18.62 -5.90 -9.32
C ALA A 85 18.38 -6.65 -7.99
N GLY A 86 17.61 -7.74 -8.05
CA GLY A 86 17.26 -8.56 -6.89
C GLY A 86 15.89 -8.27 -6.27
N GLU A 87 15.26 -7.14 -6.60
CA GLU A 87 13.88 -6.83 -6.17
C GLU A 87 12.88 -7.68 -6.95
N LYS A 88 12.07 -8.46 -6.23
CA LYS A 88 11.11 -9.40 -6.83
C LYS A 88 9.68 -8.86 -6.81
N HIS A 89 9.39 -7.92 -5.91
CA HIS A 89 8.03 -7.44 -5.65
C HIS A 89 7.76 -6.05 -6.22
N ILE A 90 8.82 -5.37 -6.67
CA ILE A 90 8.75 -4.07 -7.33
C ILE A 90 8.89 -4.25 -8.85
N GLY A 91 7.92 -3.72 -9.59
CA GLY A 91 7.91 -3.75 -11.04
C GLY A 91 8.78 -2.67 -11.67
N ARG A 92 8.98 -2.77 -13.00
CA ARG A 92 9.92 -1.92 -13.74
C ARG A 92 9.40 -0.50 -14.05
N PHE A 93 8.11 -0.23 -13.87
CA PHE A 93 7.44 0.91 -14.49
C PHE A 93 7.15 2.10 -13.56
N GLY A 94 7.77 2.26 -12.39
CA GLY A 94 7.54 3.45 -11.54
C GLY A 94 8.00 4.79 -12.14
N ILE A 95 7.74 5.91 -11.46
CA ILE A 95 8.25 7.26 -11.80
C ILE A 95 9.09 7.90 -10.71
N GLY A 96 9.92 8.86 -11.14
CA GLY A 96 10.73 9.68 -10.26
C GLY A 96 12.02 9.01 -9.85
N LYS A 97 12.69 9.63 -8.87
CA LYS A 97 13.90 9.12 -8.24
C LYS A 97 13.53 8.47 -6.91
N ARG A 98 14.15 7.33 -6.62
CA ARG A 98 14.04 6.70 -5.31
C ARG A 98 14.54 7.64 -4.20
N THR A 99 13.89 7.59 -3.05
CA THR A 99 14.13 8.41 -1.86
C THR A 99 14.52 7.51 -0.69
N ASN A 100 15.15 8.03 0.35
CA ASN A 100 15.48 7.23 1.54
C ASN A 100 14.23 6.60 2.17
N ARG A 101 13.12 7.34 2.22
CA ARG A 101 11.82 6.84 2.73
C ARG A 101 11.27 5.67 1.91
N SER A 102 11.56 5.60 0.60
CA SER A 102 11.12 4.45 -0.20
C SER A 102 11.93 3.19 0.04
N GLU A 103 13.14 3.26 0.60
CA GLU A 103 13.88 2.04 0.93
C GLU A 103 13.19 1.24 2.05
N ARG A 104 12.52 1.91 2.99
CA ARG A 104 11.73 1.22 4.03
C ARG A 104 10.51 0.52 3.45
N MET A 105 9.80 1.20 2.54
CA MET A 105 8.72 0.57 1.76
C MET A 105 9.25 -0.63 0.95
N VAL A 106 10.40 -0.50 0.29
CA VAL A 106 11.03 -1.59 -0.48
C VAL A 106 11.33 -2.78 0.42
N SER A 107 11.98 -2.54 1.56
CA SER A 107 12.34 -3.58 2.52
C SER A 107 11.10 -4.34 3.02
N MET A 108 10.06 -3.62 3.42
CA MET A 108 8.77 -4.20 3.81
C MET A 108 8.15 -5.02 2.67
N THR A 109 8.09 -4.47 1.45
CA THR A 109 7.50 -5.19 0.30
C THR A 109 8.22 -6.49 -0.03
N GLU A 110 9.54 -6.53 0.11
CA GLU A 110 10.34 -7.73 -0.11
C GLU A 110 10.22 -8.74 1.04
N SER A 111 10.17 -8.27 2.29
CA SER A 111 9.99 -9.11 3.49
C SER A 111 8.62 -9.78 3.51
N ASP A 112 7.56 -8.99 3.33
CA ASP A 112 6.16 -9.42 3.38
C ASP A 112 5.63 -9.99 2.04
N LYS A 113 6.48 -10.03 1.01
CA LYS A 113 6.16 -10.53 -0.33
C LYS A 113 4.97 -9.82 -0.98
N LEU A 114 4.94 -8.50 -0.84
CA LEU A 114 3.87 -7.62 -1.33
C LEU A 114 4.24 -6.97 -2.66
N PHE A 115 3.62 -7.42 -3.74
CA PHE A 115 3.81 -6.88 -5.09
C PHE A 115 3.23 -5.47 -5.23
N VAL A 116 4.05 -4.48 -5.59
CA VAL A 116 3.61 -3.08 -5.77
C VAL A 116 2.94 -2.90 -7.13
N GLY A 117 1.64 -3.17 -7.22
CA GLY A 117 0.89 -3.30 -8.47
C GLY A 117 1.08 -2.18 -9.49
N SER A 118 1.09 -0.91 -9.06
CA SER A 118 1.22 0.24 -9.99
C SER A 118 2.52 0.26 -10.80
N THR A 119 3.57 -0.39 -10.29
CA THR A 119 4.89 -0.49 -10.91
C THR A 119 5.01 -1.64 -11.92
N TRP A 120 4.04 -2.57 -11.96
CA TRP A 120 4.05 -3.73 -12.88
C TRP A 120 3.42 -3.43 -14.25
N PHE A 121 2.58 -2.39 -14.34
CA PHE A 121 1.87 -2.06 -15.57
C PHE A 121 2.52 -0.87 -16.30
N ARG A 122 2.68 -1.00 -17.61
CA ARG A 122 3.11 0.11 -18.47
C ARG A 122 1.94 1.08 -18.68
N LYS A 123 2.07 2.30 -18.15
CA LYS A 123 1.10 3.39 -18.32
C LYS A 123 1.71 4.54 -19.13
N LYS A 124 0.86 5.33 -19.82
CA LYS A 124 1.27 6.62 -20.37
C LYS A 124 1.73 7.53 -19.22
N VAL A 125 2.81 8.28 -19.41
CA VAL A 125 3.43 9.14 -18.35
C VAL A 125 2.40 10.05 -17.68
N GLY A 126 1.51 10.67 -18.46
CA GLY A 126 0.47 11.57 -17.95
C GLY A 126 -0.62 10.91 -17.09
N ARG A 127 -0.69 9.57 -17.00
CA ARG A 127 -1.69 8.79 -16.25
C ARG A 127 -1.10 7.98 -15.08
N ARG A 128 0.14 8.27 -14.69
CA ARG A 128 0.85 7.49 -13.67
C ARG A 128 0.90 8.14 -12.30
N TRP A 129 1.08 9.46 -12.27
CA TRP A 129 1.10 10.22 -11.03
C TRP A 129 -0.28 10.18 -10.37
N THR A 130 -0.27 10.23 -9.04
CA THR A 130 -1.48 10.21 -8.20
C THR A 130 -1.64 11.53 -7.45
N TRP A 131 -0.56 12.30 -7.34
CA TRP A 131 -0.54 13.61 -6.72
C TRP A 131 0.25 14.62 -7.55
N ILE A 132 -0.20 15.88 -7.51
CA ILE A 132 0.49 17.02 -8.12
C ILE A 132 0.69 18.09 -7.05
N THR A 133 1.85 18.74 -7.04
CA THR A 133 2.09 19.86 -6.11
C THR A 133 1.09 20.99 -6.34
N PRO A 134 0.75 21.79 -5.31
CA PRO A 134 -0.19 22.90 -5.45
C PRO A 134 0.17 23.90 -6.56
N ASN A 135 1.47 24.09 -6.82
CA ASN A 135 1.98 24.95 -7.89
C ASN A 135 2.10 24.26 -9.26
N ALA A 136 1.60 23.03 -9.41
CA ALA A 136 1.62 22.21 -10.62
C ALA A 136 3.01 21.87 -11.19
N VAL A 137 4.10 22.14 -10.46
CA VAL A 137 5.49 21.92 -10.92
C VAL A 137 5.89 20.46 -10.90
N ALA A 138 5.49 19.69 -9.88
CA ALA A 138 5.90 18.30 -9.72
C ALA A 138 4.72 17.35 -9.64
N LYS A 139 4.86 16.20 -10.31
CA LYS A 139 3.89 15.11 -10.34
C LYS A 139 4.53 13.89 -9.70
N ASN A 140 3.87 13.31 -8.70
CA ASN A 140 4.39 12.21 -7.90
C ASN A 140 3.43 11.01 -7.92
N GLU A 141 4.00 9.82 -7.89
CA GLU A 141 3.30 8.58 -7.58
C GLU A 141 3.58 8.31 -6.11
N ILE A 142 2.58 8.53 -5.25
CA ILE A 142 2.66 8.35 -3.79
C ILE A 142 1.57 7.43 -3.27
N ASP A 143 0.50 7.24 -4.05
CA ASP A 143 -0.54 6.27 -3.78
C ASP A 143 -0.22 4.95 -4.47
N TYR A 144 -0.18 3.88 -3.68
CA TYR A 144 0.14 2.55 -4.18
C TYR A 144 -0.95 1.54 -3.82
N ASN A 145 -0.95 0.45 -4.57
CA ASN A 145 -1.75 -0.74 -4.31
C ASN A 145 -0.80 -1.93 -4.31
N LEU A 146 -0.67 -2.57 -3.16
CA LEU A 146 0.20 -3.70 -2.91
C LEU A 146 -0.66 -4.95 -2.72
N VAL A 147 -0.20 -6.08 -3.24
CA VAL A 147 -0.93 -7.36 -3.15
C VAL A 147 0.02 -8.50 -2.81
N ASP A 148 -0.45 -9.46 -2.02
CA ASP A 148 0.33 -10.64 -1.60
C ASP A 148 0.47 -11.72 -2.69
N ARG A 149 -0.30 -11.61 -3.78
CA ARG A 149 -0.26 -12.56 -4.90
C ARG A 149 -0.14 -11.84 -6.23
N GLN A 150 0.92 -12.17 -6.97
CA GLN A 150 1.14 -11.63 -8.32
C GLN A 150 0.00 -11.95 -9.28
N CYS A 151 -0.71 -13.08 -9.11
CA CYS A 151 -1.85 -13.44 -9.97
C CYS A 151 -3.06 -12.51 -9.86
N ILE A 152 -3.08 -11.61 -8.87
CA ILE A 152 -4.06 -10.51 -8.78
C ILE A 152 -3.71 -9.39 -9.77
N LEU A 153 -2.44 -9.24 -10.13
CA LEU A 153 -1.94 -8.27 -11.10
C LEU A 153 -2.04 -8.85 -12.53
N LYS A 154 -3.27 -9.02 -13.02
CA LYS A 154 -3.50 -9.44 -14.41
C LYS A 154 -3.45 -8.21 -15.34
N PRO A 155 -2.72 -8.26 -16.47
CA PRO A 155 -2.77 -7.23 -17.51
C PRO A 155 -4.15 -7.09 -18.14
#